data_AF-U6DYR1-F1
#
_entry.id   AF-U6DYR1-F1
#
_cell.length_a   1.000
_cell.length_b   1.000
_cell.length_c   1.000
_cell.angle_alpha   90.00
_cell.angle_beta   90.00
_cell.angle_gamma   90.00
#
_symmetry.space_group_name_H-M   'P 1'
#
loop_
_entity.id
_entity.type
_entity.pdbx_description
1 polymer ?
#
loop_
_entity_poly.entity_id
_entity_poly.type
_entity_poly.pdbx_seq_one_letter_code
_entity_poly.pdbx_strand_id
1 'polypeptide(L)'
;MASSHTVLMRLVASAYSIAQKAGTIVRRVIAEGDLGIVEKTCATDLQTKADRLAQMSICSSLARKFPKLTIIGEEDLPFEEVDQELIEDGQWEEILQQPCPSQYIAIKEEDLVVWVDPLDGTKEYTEGLLDNVTVLIGIAYEGKAIAGVINQPYYNYQ
;
A
#
# COMPACT_ATOMS: atom_id res chain seq x y z
N MET A 1 -16.25 21.49 -3.40
CA MET A 1 -16.89 21.34 -2.08
C MET A 1 -15.87 20.71 -1.16
N ALA A 2 -15.56 21.30 -0.01
CA ALA A 2 -14.64 20.67 0.94
C ALA A 2 -15.27 19.35 1.41
N SER A 3 -14.53 18.24 1.34
CA SER A 3 -15.02 16.95 1.82
C SER A 3 -15.38 17.07 3.30
N SER A 4 -16.59 16.64 3.69
CA SER A 4 -17.02 16.61 5.10
C SER A 4 -16.22 15.62 5.94
N HIS A 5 -15.47 14.73 5.29
CA HIS A 5 -14.72 13.67 5.93
C HIS A 5 -13.33 14.17 6.35
N THR A 6 -12.93 13.83 7.58
CA THR A 6 -11.59 14.12 8.12
C THR A 6 -10.47 13.52 7.26
N VAL A 7 -9.26 14.07 7.34
CA VAL A 7 -8.10 13.60 6.57
C VAL A 7 -7.83 12.11 6.84
N LEU A 8 -7.85 11.69 8.10
CA LEU A 8 -7.60 10.30 8.49
C LEU A 8 -8.59 9.34 7.82
N MET A 9 -9.90 9.62 7.90
CA MET A 9 -10.91 8.71 7.32
C MET A 9 -10.81 8.64 5.80
N ARG A 10 -10.52 9.77 5.14
CA ARG A 10 -10.24 9.81 3.69
C ARG A 10 -9.02 8.97 3.32
N LEU A 11 -7.96 9.06 4.13
CA LEU A 11 -6.73 8.31 3.91
C LEU A 11 -6.95 6.81 4.07
N VAL A 12 -7.59 6.37 5.16
CA VAL A 12 -7.88 4.94 5.40
C VAL A 12 -8.77 4.37 4.28
N ALA A 13 -9.82 5.10 3.88
CA ALA A 13 -10.71 4.66 2.80
C ALA A 13 -9.99 4.54 1.45
N SER A 14 -9.05 5.44 1.16
CA SER A 14 -8.24 5.38 -0.07
C SER A 14 -7.20 4.27 0.01
N ALA A 15 -6.49 4.14 1.14
CA ALA A 15 -5.51 3.09 1.38
C ALA A 15 -6.13 1.70 1.25
N TYR A 16 -7.39 1.51 1.67
CA TYR A 16 -8.12 0.27 1.45
C TYR A 16 -8.22 -0.09 -0.04
N SER A 17 -8.75 0.81 -0.88
CA SER A 17 -8.87 0.57 -2.32
C SER A 17 -7.50 0.38 -2.99
N ILE A 18 -6.51 1.18 -2.59
CA ILE A 18 -5.13 1.08 -3.08
C ILE A 18 -4.49 -0.27 -2.70
N ALA A 19 -4.70 -0.77 -1.48
CA ALA A 19 -4.22 -2.09 -1.07
C ALA A 19 -4.88 -3.23 -1.86
N GLN A 20 -6.17 -3.10 -2.20
CA GLN A 20 -6.84 -4.05 -3.10
C GLN A 20 -6.21 -4.04 -4.50
N LYS A 21 -5.92 -2.86 -5.05
CA LYS A 21 -5.20 -2.71 -6.33
C LYS A 21 -3.82 -3.36 -6.26
N ALA A 22 -3.04 -3.10 -5.21
CA ALA A 22 -1.76 -3.76 -4.98
C ALA A 22 -1.92 -5.30 -4.95
N GLY A 23 -2.95 -5.81 -4.26
CA GLY A 23 -3.28 -7.23 -4.28
C GLY A 23 -3.55 -7.79 -5.69
N THR A 24 -4.19 -7.03 -6.59
CA THR A 24 -4.35 -7.44 -7.99
C THR A 24 -3.03 -7.50 -8.75
N ILE A 25 -2.10 -6.57 -8.47
CA ILE A 25 -0.76 -6.53 -9.06
C ILE A 25 0.04 -7.76 -8.62
N VAL A 26 0.05 -8.05 -7.31
CA VAL A 26 0.72 -9.23 -6.74
C VAL A 26 0.21 -10.52 -7.40
N ARG A 27 -1.11 -10.66 -7.58
CA ARG A 27 -1.67 -11.83 -8.28
C ARG A 27 -1.31 -11.88 -9.76
N ARG A 28 -1.28 -10.73 -10.44
CA ARG A 28 -0.95 -10.63 -11.86
C ARG A 28 0.47 -11.10 -12.14
N VAL A 29 1.44 -10.71 -11.31
CA VAL A 29 2.85 -11.08 -11.50
C VAL A 29 3.07 -12.60 -11.43
N ILE A 30 2.44 -13.31 -10.48
CA ILE A 30 2.45 -14.79 -10.48
C ILE A 30 1.82 -15.34 -11.75
N ALA A 31 0.68 -14.81 -12.18
CA ALA A 31 -0.04 -15.30 -13.36
C ALA A 31 0.76 -15.11 -14.66
N GLU A 32 1.60 -14.07 -14.74
CA GLU A 32 2.53 -13.84 -15.86
C GLU A 32 3.72 -14.82 -15.85
N GLY A 33 4.06 -15.40 -14.70
CA GLY A 33 5.09 -16.44 -14.54
C GLY A 33 6.53 -15.93 -14.47
N ASP A 34 6.79 -14.65 -14.72
CA ASP A 34 8.10 -14.01 -14.54
C ASP A 34 8.08 -13.07 -13.33
N LEU A 35 8.65 -13.56 -12.22
CA LEU A 35 8.74 -12.80 -10.98
C LEU A 35 9.81 -11.69 -11.05
N GLY A 36 10.75 -11.72 -11.99
CA GLY A 36 11.83 -10.72 -12.07
C GLY A 36 12.57 -10.54 -10.75
N ILE A 37 13.02 -11.65 -10.15
CA ILE A 37 13.68 -11.72 -8.84
C ILE A 37 15.04 -11.02 -8.90
N VAL A 38 15.32 -10.20 -7.89
CA VAL A 38 16.58 -9.50 -7.63
C VAL A 38 17.02 -9.84 -6.21
N GLU A 39 18.28 -10.22 -6.03
CA GLU A 39 18.88 -10.34 -4.69
C GLU A 39 19.37 -8.95 -4.25
N LYS A 40 18.93 -8.52 -3.05
CA LYS A 40 19.35 -7.25 -2.43
C LYS A 40 20.69 -7.47 -1.71
N THR A 41 20.68 -7.73 -0.40
CA THR A 41 21.92 -7.90 0.37
C THR A 41 22.42 -9.34 0.48
N CYS A 42 21.53 -10.33 0.35
CA CYS A 42 21.85 -11.76 0.45
C CYS A 42 20.78 -12.63 -0.22
N ALA A 43 21.03 -13.95 -0.34
CA ALA A 43 20.14 -14.90 -1.02
C ALA A 43 18.74 -15.07 -0.40
N THR A 44 18.52 -14.57 0.82
CA THR A 44 17.20 -14.55 1.48
C THR A 44 16.55 -13.18 1.48
N ASP A 45 17.29 -12.15 1.05
CA ASP A 45 16.83 -10.77 0.95
C ASP A 45 16.51 -10.49 -0.52
N LEU A 46 15.27 -10.80 -0.91
CA LEU A 46 14.80 -10.82 -2.29
C LEU A 46 13.87 -9.64 -2.56
N GLN A 47 13.82 -9.22 -3.81
CA GLN A 47 12.85 -8.27 -4.34
C GLN A 47 12.35 -8.78 -5.69
N THR A 48 11.05 -8.75 -5.92
CA THR A 48 10.43 -9.17 -7.19
C THR A 48 9.80 -8.01 -7.93
N LYS A 49 9.30 -8.29 -9.14
CA LYS A 49 8.48 -7.38 -9.93
C LYS A 49 7.21 -6.97 -9.18
N ALA A 50 6.68 -7.84 -8.32
CA ALA A 50 5.49 -7.53 -7.53
C ALA A 50 5.77 -6.45 -6.48
N ASP A 51 6.88 -6.54 -5.73
CA ASP A 51 7.31 -5.55 -4.73
C ASP A 51 7.44 -4.16 -5.37
N ARG A 52 8.18 -4.08 -6.49
CA ARG A 52 8.41 -2.84 -7.22
C ARG A 52 7.11 -2.21 -7.73
N LEU A 53 6.29 -2.97 -8.44
CA LEU A 53 5.05 -2.47 -9.04
C LEU A 53 3.99 -2.11 -7.98
N ALA A 54 3.89 -2.90 -6.91
CA ALA A 54 2.98 -2.60 -5.81
C ALA A 54 3.40 -1.32 -5.10
N GLN A 55 4.69 -1.11 -4.82
CA GLN A 55 5.16 0.14 -4.22
C GLN A 55 4.90 1.35 -5.13
N MET A 56 5.23 1.25 -6.42
CA MET A 56 4.94 2.32 -7.40
C MET A 56 3.45 2.67 -7.41
N SER A 57 2.57 1.67 -7.43
CA SER A 57 1.12 1.84 -7.39
C SER A 57 0.66 2.52 -6.10
N ILE A 58 1.10 2.03 -4.93
CA ILE A 58 0.68 2.54 -3.62
C ILE A 58 1.16 3.98 -3.43
N CYS A 59 2.46 4.22 -3.57
CA CYS A 59 3.08 5.53 -3.32
C CYS A 59 2.53 6.60 -4.26
N SER A 60 2.37 6.30 -5.55
CA SER A 60 1.88 7.27 -6.53
C SER A 60 0.40 7.60 -6.32
N SER A 61 -0.42 6.59 -6.03
CA SER A 61 -1.85 6.78 -5.76
C SER A 61 -2.07 7.62 -4.50
N LEU A 62 -1.31 7.35 -3.43
CA LEU A 62 -1.36 8.13 -2.20
C LEU A 62 -0.85 9.56 -2.41
N ALA A 63 0.32 9.74 -3.02
CA ALA A 63 0.90 11.07 -3.27
C ALA A 63 0.01 11.94 -4.18
N ARG A 64 -0.70 11.33 -5.13
CA ARG A 64 -1.66 12.05 -5.99
C ARG A 64 -2.87 12.57 -5.21
N LYS A 65 -3.40 11.78 -4.26
CA LYS A 65 -4.61 12.13 -3.48
C LYS A 65 -4.29 12.96 -2.23
N PHE A 66 -3.09 12.81 -1.69
CA PHE A 66 -2.61 13.42 -0.45
C PHE A 66 -1.15 13.91 -0.61
N PRO A 67 -0.97 15.01 -1.38
CA PRO A 67 0.35 15.48 -1.80
C PRO A 67 1.27 15.97 -0.67
N LYS A 68 0.75 16.14 0.56
CA LYS A 68 1.54 16.57 1.72
C LYS A 68 1.95 15.43 2.63
N LEU A 69 1.50 14.19 2.39
CA LEU A 69 1.90 13.05 3.20
C LEU A 69 3.40 12.80 3.08
N THR A 70 4.00 12.41 4.20
CA THR A 70 5.27 11.67 4.14
C THR A 70 4.96 10.21 3.87
N ILE A 71 5.52 9.64 2.82
CA ILE A 71 5.35 8.22 2.45
C ILE A 71 6.73 7.57 2.43
N ILE A 72 6.89 6.48 3.17
CA ILE A 72 8.13 5.72 3.28
C ILE A 72 7.82 4.28 2.89
N GLY A 73 8.39 3.82 1.78
CA GLY A 73 8.31 2.44 1.33
C GLY A 73 9.56 1.64 1.68
N GLU A 74 9.46 0.32 1.69
CA GLU A 74 10.60 -0.57 1.86
C GLU A 74 11.62 -0.44 0.71
N GLU A 75 11.13 -0.39 -0.53
CA GLU A 75 11.99 -0.57 -1.69
C GLU A 75 12.66 0.74 -2.14
N ASP A 76 13.96 0.68 -2.40
CA ASP A 76 14.71 1.80 -2.98
C ASP A 76 14.54 1.80 -4.50
N LEU A 77 13.58 2.58 -5.00
CA LEU A 77 13.22 2.65 -6.43
C LEU A 77 13.67 3.97 -7.04
N PRO A 78 14.17 3.95 -8.30
CA PRO A 78 14.42 5.18 -9.03
C PRO A 78 13.12 5.95 -9.27
N PHE A 79 13.24 7.27 -9.45
CA PHE A 79 12.11 8.08 -9.90
C PHE A 79 11.78 7.74 -11.37
N GLU A 80 10.59 7.19 -11.60
CA GLU A 80 10.08 6.85 -12.93
C GLU A 80 8.64 7.36 -13.09
N GLU A 81 8.26 7.68 -14.32
CA GLU A 81 6.85 7.96 -14.62
C GLU A 81 6.02 6.70 -14.39
N VAL A 82 5.00 6.79 -13.53
CA VAL A 82 4.15 5.66 -13.20
C VAL A 82 3.02 5.52 -14.21
N ASP A 83 2.87 4.32 -14.76
CA ASP A 83 1.80 3.97 -15.67
C ASP A 83 0.43 4.26 -15.02
N GLN A 84 -0.47 4.90 -15.77
CA GLN A 84 -1.84 5.18 -15.33
C GLN A 84 -2.59 3.90 -14.93
N GLU A 85 -2.25 2.75 -15.51
CA GLU A 85 -2.82 1.45 -15.12
C GLU A 85 -2.49 1.04 -13.69
N LEU A 86 -1.42 1.57 -13.10
CA LEU A 86 -1.02 1.30 -11.72
C LEU A 86 -1.73 2.22 -10.71
N ILE A 87 -2.38 3.29 -11.17
CA ILE A 87 -3.00 4.28 -10.29
C ILE A 87 -4.39 3.83 -9.85
N GLU A 88 -4.68 3.98 -8.56
CA GLU A 88 -6.01 3.77 -7.97
C GLU A 88 -6.52 5.08 -7.37
N ASP A 89 -7.56 5.65 -7.97
CA ASP A 89 -8.17 6.92 -7.54
C ASP A 89 -9.37 6.72 -6.61
N GLY A 90 -9.87 5.50 -6.48
CA GLY A 90 -11.03 5.12 -5.68
C GLY A 90 -10.83 5.24 -4.17
N GLN A 91 -11.93 5.01 -3.46
CA GLN A 91 -12.01 5.02 -2.01
C GLN A 91 -13.19 4.14 -1.58
N TRP A 92 -13.08 3.48 -0.43
CA TRP A 92 -14.17 2.65 0.09
C TRP A 92 -15.19 3.48 0.87
N GLU A 93 -16.40 3.60 0.32
CA GLU A 93 -17.43 4.49 0.87
C GLU A 93 -17.92 4.08 2.27
N GLU A 94 -17.94 2.78 2.60
CA GLU A 94 -18.38 2.35 3.93
C GLU A 94 -17.42 2.82 5.03
N ILE A 95 -16.11 2.94 4.72
CA ILE A 95 -15.12 3.49 5.67
C ILE A 95 -15.34 4.99 5.83
N LEU A 96 -15.65 5.71 4.75
CA LEU A 96 -15.91 7.16 4.81
C LEU A 96 -17.11 7.50 5.69
N GLN A 97 -18.12 6.63 5.72
CA GLN A 97 -19.30 6.80 6.57
C GLN A 97 -19.01 6.56 8.06
N GLN A 98 -17.87 5.97 8.42
CA GLN A 98 -17.53 5.77 9.83
C GLN A 98 -17.09 7.08 10.49
N PRO A 99 -17.48 7.33 11.74
CA PRO A 99 -17.02 8.50 12.47
C PRO A 99 -15.53 8.41 12.77
N CYS A 100 -14.81 9.53 12.59
CA CYS A 100 -13.43 9.64 13.03
C CYS A 100 -13.36 9.70 14.57
N PRO A 101 -12.49 8.92 15.24
CA PRO A 101 -12.25 9.06 16.67
C PRO A 101 -11.89 10.50 17.03
N SER A 102 -12.45 11.02 18.13
CA SER A 102 -12.40 12.45 18.46
C SER A 102 -10.98 13.01 18.57
N GLN A 103 -10.03 12.19 19.05
CA GLN A 103 -8.62 12.54 19.17
C GLN A 103 -7.91 12.76 17.82
N TYR A 104 -8.50 12.34 16.70
CA TYR A 104 -7.88 12.39 15.37
C TYR A 104 -8.62 13.33 14.38
N ILE A 105 -9.67 14.02 14.82
CA ILE A 105 -10.51 14.85 13.94
C ILE A 105 -9.73 16.02 13.31
N ALA A 106 -8.79 16.59 14.06
CA ALA A 106 -8.05 17.79 13.67
C ALA A 106 -6.70 17.52 13.00
N ILE A 107 -6.38 16.25 12.70
CA ILE A 107 -5.12 15.88 12.04
C ILE A 107 -5.01 16.58 10.68
N LYS A 108 -3.83 17.15 10.42
CA LYS A 108 -3.47 17.66 9.10
C LYS A 108 -2.73 16.59 8.31
N GLU A 109 -2.79 16.72 6.99
CA GLU A 109 -2.16 15.79 6.06
C GLU A 109 -0.64 15.76 6.23
N GLU A 110 0.00 16.93 6.36
CA GLU A 110 1.45 17.06 6.55
C GLU A 110 1.99 16.46 7.87
N ASP A 111 1.13 16.17 8.85
CA ASP A 111 1.52 15.60 10.13
C ASP A 111 1.46 14.05 10.13
N LEU A 112 1.00 13.45 9.04
CA LEU A 112 0.87 12.01 8.87
C LEU A 112 2.07 11.40 8.15
N VAL A 113 2.49 10.23 8.62
CA VAL A 113 3.51 9.40 7.98
C VAL A 113 2.88 8.07 7.60
N VAL A 114 3.01 7.68 6.33
CA VAL A 114 2.58 6.37 5.84
C VAL A 114 3.82 5.49 5.63
N TRP A 115 3.78 4.30 6.22
CA TRP A 115 4.78 3.25 6.04
C TRP A 115 4.21 2.17 5.14
N VAL A 116 4.92 1.82 4.08
CA VAL A 116 4.47 0.87 3.07
C VAL A 116 5.43 -0.30 3.02
N ASP A 117 4.87 -1.49 3.22
CA ASP A 117 5.50 -2.75 2.81
C ASP A 117 4.68 -3.26 1.60
N PRO A 118 5.23 -3.18 0.38
CA PRO A 118 4.48 -3.46 -0.83
C PRO A 118 4.18 -4.95 -1.03
N LEU A 119 4.98 -5.83 -0.42
CA LEU A 119 4.84 -7.27 -0.42
C LEU A 119 5.66 -7.86 0.74
N ASP A 120 5.01 -8.04 1.89
CA ASP A 120 5.60 -8.74 3.02
C ASP A 120 5.57 -10.25 2.73
N GLY A 121 6.67 -10.94 3.00
CA GLY A 121 6.86 -12.36 2.67
C GLY A 121 7.37 -12.61 1.24
N THR A 122 8.25 -11.74 0.70
CA THR A 122 8.82 -11.89 -0.65
C THR A 122 9.50 -13.23 -0.86
N LYS A 123 10.17 -13.77 0.15
CA LYS A 123 10.82 -15.09 0.05
C LYS A 123 9.78 -16.19 -0.17
N GLU A 124 8.75 -16.24 0.66
CA GLU A 124 7.63 -17.17 0.59
C GLU A 124 6.88 -17.04 -0.75
N TYR A 125 6.72 -15.80 -1.24
CA TYR A 125 6.15 -15.52 -2.55
C TYR A 125 6.95 -16.20 -3.68
N THR A 126 8.28 -16.13 -3.65
CA THR A 126 9.14 -16.82 -4.64
C THR A 126 9.08 -18.35 -4.55
N GLU A 127 8.69 -18.89 -3.39
CA GLU A 127 8.56 -20.32 -3.15
C GLU A 127 7.15 -20.86 -3.42
N GLY A 128 6.21 -20.00 -3.80
CA GLY A 128 4.82 -20.36 -4.05
C GLY A 128 4.00 -20.58 -2.78
N LEU A 129 4.48 -20.14 -1.62
CA LEU A 129 3.75 -20.14 -0.35
C LEU A 129 2.85 -18.90 -0.27
N LEU A 130 1.89 -18.82 -1.20
CA LEU A 130 1.22 -17.57 -1.56
C LEU A 130 0.29 -17.02 -0.47
N ASP A 131 -0.21 -17.84 0.43
CA ASP A 131 -1.04 -17.41 1.57
C ASP A 131 -0.26 -16.71 2.68
N ASN A 132 1.07 -16.80 2.69
CA ASN A 132 1.93 -16.10 3.64
C ASN A 132 2.12 -14.62 3.30
N VAL A 133 1.76 -14.18 2.09
CA VAL A 133 2.10 -12.84 1.61
C VAL A 133 1.05 -11.81 1.97
N THR A 134 1.48 -10.60 2.32
CA THR A 134 0.58 -9.48 2.58
C THR A 134 1.07 -8.18 1.96
N VAL A 135 0.16 -7.22 1.80
CA VAL A 135 0.48 -5.82 1.48
C VAL A 135 0.12 -4.99 2.71
N LEU A 136 1.06 -4.20 3.23
CA LEU A 136 0.90 -3.43 4.45
C LEU A 136 0.97 -1.93 4.16
N ILE A 137 -0.06 -1.20 4.60
CA ILE A 137 -0.08 0.27 4.59
C ILE A 137 -0.37 0.73 6.02
N GLY A 138 0.69 1.11 6.75
CA GLY A 138 0.62 1.63 8.12
C GLY A 138 0.52 3.15 8.13
N ILE A 139 -0.35 3.71 8.97
CA ILE A 139 -0.56 5.16 9.10
C ILE A 139 -0.20 5.58 10.52
N ALA A 140 0.75 6.51 10.62
CA ALA A 140 1.26 7.03 11.88
C ALA A 140 1.01 8.54 12.02
N TYR A 141 0.77 8.95 13.27
CA TYR A 141 0.60 10.34 13.70
C TYR A 141 1.33 10.52 15.02
N GLU A 142 2.11 11.60 15.16
CA GLU A 142 2.89 11.90 16.39
C GLU A 142 3.75 10.70 16.88
N GLY A 143 4.36 9.97 15.93
CA GLY A 143 5.23 8.83 16.22
C GLY A 143 4.50 7.55 16.67
N LYS A 144 3.16 7.50 16.60
CA LYS A 144 2.36 6.32 16.94
C LYS A 144 1.62 5.80 15.72
N ALA A 145 1.60 4.49 15.54
CA ALA A 145 0.70 3.85 14.58
C ALA A 145 -0.75 4.01 15.04
N ILE A 146 -1.60 4.62 14.21
CA ILE A 146 -3.00 4.95 14.56
C ILE A 146 -4.03 4.27 13.66
N ALA A 147 -3.63 3.83 12.47
CA ALA A 147 -4.45 3.04 11.55
C ALA A 147 -3.55 2.16 10.66
N GLY A 148 -4.13 1.15 10.02
CA GLY A 148 -3.42 0.30 9.08
C GLY A 148 -4.38 -0.46 8.18
N VAL A 149 -3.91 -0.80 6.98
CA VAL A 149 -4.59 -1.65 6.02
C VAL A 149 -3.68 -2.83 5.72
N ILE A 150 -4.23 -4.04 5.81
CA ILE A 150 -3.58 -5.28 5.43
C ILE A 150 -4.43 -5.94 4.35
N ASN A 151 -3.85 -6.16 3.18
CA ASN A 151 -4.46 -6.96 2.13
C ASN A 151 -3.68 -8.27 1.99
N GLN A 152 -4.36 -9.40 2.16
CA GLN A 152 -3.79 -10.74 1.91
C GLN A 152 -4.21 -11.20 0.49
N PRO A 153 -3.34 -11.10 -0.53
CA PRO A 153 -3.76 -11.24 -1.93
C PRO A 153 -4.29 -12.64 -2.29
N TYR A 154 -3.85 -13.67 -1.56
CA TYR A 154 -4.18 -15.07 -1.79
C TYR A 154 -5.00 -15.68 -0.66
N TYR A 155 -5.71 -14.87 0.12
CA TYR A 155 -6.68 -15.42 1.07
C TYR A 155 -7.68 -16.34 0.35
N ASN A 156 -7.86 -17.57 0.84
CA ASN A 156 -8.72 -18.60 0.26
C ASN A 156 -8.41 -18.99 -1.21
N TYR A 157 -7.14 -19.03 -1.61
CA TYR A 157 -6.76 -19.39 -2.99
C TYR A 157 -6.81 -20.89 -3.36
N GLN A 158 -7.22 -21.76 -2.42
CA GLN A 158 -7.30 -23.21 -2.64
C GLN A 158 -8.25 -23.61 -3.78
#